data_AF-A0A820XP22-F1
#
_entry.id   AF-A0A820XP22-F1
#
_cell.length_a   1.000
_cell.length_b   1.000
_cell.length_c   1.000
_cell.angle_alpha   90.00
_cell.angle_beta   90.00
_cell.angle_gamma   90.00
#
_symmetry.space_group_name_H-M   'P 1'
#
loop_
_entity.id
_entity.type
_entity.pdbx_description
1 polymer ?
#
loop_
_entity_poly.entity_id
_entity_poly.type
_entity_poly.pdbx_seq_one_letter_code
_entity_poly.pdbx_strand_id
1 'polypeptide(L)'
;SSSVRTCLSLSTSNCSWIFLCAFSSSESLNLNLLQEQCAELEKEKKFMIIELDAIRKDFNSRLSLLDSEINTFRDRYEKSQYDLEQAIKDRDITANKFKHVLDQLHDLERQVPELRKKADDERAKKEAAVNKLQEIVTNPMQHNPFYSRPTGGSRRHDRDRNERNVVRRLEQALTVERMKYTKLQNEKDDEVATLLEDINKLKRELEIRRDEIEKFKQQLESRTSNDNISSIAEEVDDDSKDYLESWVQTPKKSNIQKYGWKKQLAVLKKNRLLLYNSEKDQQAVISIDIE
;
A
#
# COMPACT_ATOMS: atom_id res chain seq x y z
N SER A 1 43.31 -85.41 76.79
CA SER A 1 43.76 -84.74 75.56
C SER A 1 42.62 -84.40 74.59
N SER A 2 41.49 -85.11 74.61
CA SER A 2 40.49 -85.04 73.52
C SER A 2 39.42 -83.92 73.60
N SER A 3 39.23 -83.25 74.74
CA SER A 3 38.16 -82.24 74.91
C SER A 3 38.53 -80.82 74.48
N VAL A 4 39.82 -80.50 74.34
CA VAL A 4 40.28 -79.13 74.01
C VAL A 4 40.26 -78.87 72.50
N ARG A 5 40.36 -79.92 71.67
CA ARG A 5 40.33 -79.78 70.19
C ARG A 5 38.94 -79.48 69.64
N THR A 6 37.88 -79.91 70.30
CA THR A 6 36.49 -79.71 69.83
C THR A 6 36.00 -78.27 70.05
N CYS A 7 36.43 -77.59 71.12
CA CYS A 7 36.08 -76.18 71.35
C CYS A 7 36.77 -75.23 70.36
N LEU A 8 37.98 -75.56 69.90
CA LEU A 8 38.72 -74.76 68.92
C LEU A 8 38.12 -74.86 67.51
N SER A 9 37.54 -75.99 67.11
CA SER A 9 36.89 -76.14 65.79
C SER A 9 35.52 -75.48 65.70
N LEU A 10 34.79 -75.38 66.81
CA LEU A 10 33.53 -74.64 66.90
C LEU A 10 33.77 -73.11 66.84
N SER A 11 34.86 -72.63 67.43
CA SER A 11 35.26 -71.21 67.40
C SER A 11 35.65 -70.75 65.99
N THR A 12 36.45 -71.54 65.26
CA THR A 12 36.83 -71.20 63.88
C THR A 12 35.67 -71.28 62.89
N SER A 13 34.73 -72.21 63.08
CA SER A 13 33.52 -72.30 62.25
C SER A 13 32.58 -71.11 62.48
N ASN A 14 32.36 -70.70 63.74
CA ASN A 14 31.58 -69.52 64.06
C ASN A 14 32.21 -68.22 63.51
N CYS A 15 33.54 -68.08 63.59
CA CYS A 15 34.23 -66.94 62.99
C CYS A 15 34.08 -66.88 61.47
N SER A 16 34.08 -68.03 60.79
CA SER A 16 33.88 -68.10 59.33
C SER A 16 32.46 -67.71 58.92
N TRP A 17 31.43 -68.12 59.68
CA TRP A 17 30.04 -67.73 59.44
C TRP A 17 29.80 -66.24 59.70
N ILE A 18 30.39 -65.69 60.75
CA ILE A 18 30.33 -64.25 61.04
C ILE A 18 30.98 -63.45 59.91
N PHE A 19 32.13 -63.90 59.40
CA PHE A 19 32.81 -63.24 58.28
C PHE A 19 31.98 -63.31 56.98
N LEU A 20 31.35 -64.46 56.69
CA LEU A 20 30.50 -64.63 55.51
C LEU A 20 29.24 -63.74 55.58
N CYS A 21 28.59 -63.67 56.74
CA CYS A 21 27.46 -62.78 56.97
C CYS A 21 27.86 -61.31 56.89
N ALA A 22 29.01 -60.93 57.45
CA ALA A 22 29.53 -59.56 57.36
C ALA A 22 29.91 -59.17 55.93
N PHE A 23 30.50 -60.09 55.17
CA PHE A 23 30.84 -59.89 53.76
C PHE A 23 29.58 -59.72 52.90
N SER A 24 28.58 -60.61 53.06
CA SER A 24 27.30 -60.51 52.36
C SER A 24 26.52 -59.24 52.74
N SER A 25 26.58 -58.82 54.01
CA SER A 25 25.98 -57.57 54.48
C SER A 25 26.68 -56.34 53.89
N SER A 26 28.01 -56.36 53.81
CA SER A 26 28.81 -55.32 53.14
C SER A 26 28.53 -55.24 51.64
N GLU A 27 28.43 -56.37 50.96
CA GLU A 27 28.16 -56.45 49.53
C GLU A 27 26.75 -55.94 49.20
N SER A 28 25.75 -56.33 49.98
CA SER A 28 24.37 -55.82 49.83
C SER A 28 24.25 -54.33 50.11
N LEU A 29 24.98 -53.79 51.11
CA LEU A 29 25.06 -52.35 51.36
C LEU A 29 25.70 -51.59 50.18
N ASN A 30 26.79 -52.10 49.62
CA ASN A 30 27.44 -51.49 48.46
C ASN A 30 26.54 -51.53 47.22
N LEU A 31 25.82 -52.63 46.99
CA LEU A 31 24.86 -52.73 45.89
C LEU A 31 23.71 -51.72 46.05
N ASN A 32 23.15 -51.61 47.26
CA ASN A 32 22.09 -50.64 47.54
C ASN A 32 22.56 -49.21 47.34
N LEU A 33 23.77 -48.86 47.80
CA LEU A 33 24.36 -47.54 47.61
C LEU A 33 24.56 -47.21 46.12
N LEU A 34 25.10 -48.16 45.34
CA LEU A 34 25.26 -47.99 43.89
C LEU A 34 23.91 -47.86 43.18
N GLN A 35 22.91 -48.62 43.60
CA GLN A 35 21.57 -48.57 43.03
C GLN A 35 20.88 -47.23 43.34
N GLU A 36 21.04 -46.71 44.56
CA GLU A 36 20.53 -45.39 44.96
C GLU A 36 21.21 -44.27 44.16
N GLN A 37 22.55 -44.31 44.02
CA GLN A 37 23.30 -43.36 43.19
C GLN A 37 22.89 -43.40 41.72
N CYS A 38 22.68 -44.60 41.15
CA CYS A 38 22.17 -44.74 39.79
C CYS A 38 20.76 -44.14 39.65
N ALA A 39 19.88 -44.35 40.64
CA ALA A 39 18.53 -43.79 40.63
C ALA A 39 18.53 -42.25 40.75
N GLU A 40 19.42 -41.68 41.57
CA GLU A 40 19.61 -40.23 41.67
C GLU A 40 20.11 -39.63 40.36
N LEU A 41 21.13 -40.23 39.73
CA LEU A 41 21.66 -39.79 38.44
C LEU A 41 20.61 -39.89 37.32
N GLU A 42 19.79 -40.94 37.31
CA GLU A 42 18.68 -41.06 36.36
C GLU A 42 17.63 -39.96 36.55
N LYS A 43 17.33 -39.60 37.80
CA LYS A 43 16.40 -38.51 38.12
C LYS A 43 16.97 -37.16 37.67
N GLU A 44 18.25 -36.90 37.96
CA GLU A 44 18.94 -35.68 37.55
C GLU A 44 19.00 -35.55 36.02
N LYS A 45 19.32 -36.64 35.32
CA LYS A 45 19.28 -36.71 33.87
C LYS A 45 17.88 -36.39 33.32
N LYS A 46 16.82 -36.97 33.89
CA LYS A 46 15.43 -36.68 33.48
C LYS A 46 15.09 -35.21 33.69
N PHE A 47 15.51 -34.63 34.82
CA PHE A 47 15.28 -33.22 35.12
C PHE A 47 16.00 -32.31 34.11
N MET A 48 17.28 -32.57 33.83
CA MET A 48 18.04 -31.83 32.82
C MET A 48 17.41 -31.92 31.42
N ILE A 49 16.91 -33.10 31.02
CA ILE A 49 16.24 -33.26 29.72
C ILE A 49 14.98 -32.38 29.64
N ILE A 50 14.16 -32.36 30.70
CA ILE A 50 12.95 -31.54 30.74
C ILE A 50 13.30 -30.04 30.66
N GLU A 51 14.35 -29.62 31.37
CA GLU A 51 14.80 -28.23 31.35
C GLU A 51 15.31 -27.82 29.96
N LEU A 52 16.10 -28.68 29.31
CA LEU A 52 16.57 -28.46 27.93
C LEU A 52 15.40 -28.39 26.93
N ASP A 53 14.41 -29.28 27.06
CA ASP A 53 13.23 -29.27 26.20
C ASP A 53 12.38 -28.01 26.41
N ALA A 54 12.23 -27.55 27.65
CA ALA A 54 11.53 -26.30 27.96
C ALA A 54 12.23 -25.10 27.32
N ILE A 55 13.55 -25.00 27.48
CA ILE A 55 14.38 -23.95 26.86
C ILE A 55 14.27 -24.01 25.33
N ARG A 56 14.35 -25.20 24.74
CA ARG A 56 14.24 -25.39 23.29
C ARG A 56 12.86 -24.96 22.77
N LYS A 57 11.79 -25.29 23.50
CA LYS A 57 10.43 -24.88 23.14
C LYS A 57 10.27 -23.36 23.18
N ASP A 58 10.83 -22.70 24.18
CA ASP A 58 10.82 -21.24 24.27
C ASP A 58 11.60 -20.58 23.13
N PHE A 59 12.81 -21.08 22.82
CA PHE A 59 13.59 -20.59 21.67
C PHE A 59 12.86 -20.78 20.34
N ASN A 60 12.24 -21.94 20.12
CA ASN A 60 11.47 -22.18 18.88
C ASN A 60 10.25 -21.25 18.78
N SER A 61 9.56 -20.99 19.90
CA SER A 61 8.47 -20.02 19.94
C SER A 61 8.96 -18.61 19.62
N ARG A 62 10.08 -18.19 20.22
CA ARG A 62 10.74 -16.90 19.95
C ARG A 62 11.14 -16.75 18.49
N LEU A 63 11.72 -17.79 17.89
CA LEU A 63 12.09 -17.82 16.47
C LEU A 63 10.85 -17.67 15.59
N SER A 64 9.78 -18.42 15.87
CA SER A 64 8.52 -18.32 15.13
C SER A 64 7.89 -16.93 15.20
N LEU A 65 7.97 -16.26 16.36
CA LEU A 65 7.51 -14.88 16.51
C LEU A 65 8.36 -13.91 15.68
N LEU A 66 9.69 -14.03 15.75
CA LEU A 66 10.60 -13.20 14.96
C LEU A 66 10.41 -13.40 13.45
N ASP A 67 10.20 -14.63 12.99
CA ASP A 67 9.91 -14.92 11.58
C ASP A 67 8.59 -14.28 11.14
N SER A 68 7.55 -14.35 11.99
CA SER A 68 6.28 -13.68 11.71
C SER A 68 6.45 -12.15 11.62
N GLU A 69 7.23 -11.56 12.52
CA GLU A 69 7.50 -10.13 12.55
C GLU A 69 8.30 -9.69 11.31
N ILE A 70 9.33 -10.45 10.91
CA ILE A 70 10.09 -10.22 9.68
C ILE A 70 9.16 -10.23 8.46
N ASN A 71 8.24 -11.20 8.36
CA ASN A 71 7.29 -11.24 7.26
C ASN A 71 6.36 -10.02 7.25
N THR A 72 5.84 -9.59 8.40
CA THR A 72 5.02 -8.35 8.45
C THR A 72 5.81 -7.09 8.09
N PHE A 73 7.10 -7.03 8.40
CA PHE A 73 7.96 -5.92 7.98
C PHE A 73 8.20 -5.97 6.46
N ARG A 74 8.40 -7.16 5.90
CA ARG A 74 8.56 -7.36 4.46
C ARG A 74 7.32 -6.93 3.69
N ASP A 75 6.13 -7.38 4.10
CA ASP A 75 4.87 -7.01 3.44
C ASP A 75 4.61 -5.49 3.50
N ARG A 76 4.92 -4.86 4.64
CA ARG A 76 4.83 -3.40 4.77
C ARG A 76 5.82 -2.67 3.87
N TYR A 77 7.04 -3.19 3.74
CA TYR A 77 8.05 -2.62 2.87
C TYR A 77 7.63 -2.73 1.39
N GLU A 78 7.16 -3.90 0.96
CA GLU A 78 6.69 -4.13 -0.41
C GLU A 78 5.48 -3.24 -0.75
N LYS A 79 4.53 -3.10 0.17
CA LYS A 79 3.40 -2.17 0.00
C LYS A 79 3.86 -0.71 -0.11
N SER A 80 4.77 -0.28 0.76
CA SER A 80 5.32 1.08 0.72
C SER A 80 6.08 1.36 -0.57
N GLN A 81 6.83 0.39 -1.08
CA GLN A 81 7.48 0.46 -2.40
C GLN A 81 6.45 0.64 -3.52
N TYR A 82 5.39 -0.18 -3.52
CA TYR A 82 4.31 -0.06 -4.51
C TYR A 82 3.63 1.31 -4.48
N ASP A 83 3.28 1.80 -3.29
CA ASP A 83 2.65 3.11 -3.11
C ASP A 83 3.58 4.25 -3.58
N LEU A 84 4.89 4.13 -3.34
CA LEU A 84 5.89 5.09 -3.82
C LEU A 84 5.99 5.09 -5.35
N GLU A 85 6.03 3.92 -5.98
CA GLU A 85 6.05 3.80 -7.45
C GLU A 85 4.80 4.40 -8.07
N GLN A 86 3.62 4.16 -7.47
CA GLN A 86 2.37 4.73 -7.94
C GLN A 86 2.36 6.26 -7.80
N ALA A 87 2.82 6.79 -6.67
CA ALA A 87 2.93 8.23 -6.47
C ALA A 87 3.88 8.91 -7.47
N ILE A 88 4.98 8.23 -7.85
CA ILE A 88 5.89 8.72 -8.90
C ILE A 88 5.18 8.79 -10.25
N LYS A 89 4.43 7.74 -10.64
CA LYS A 89 3.67 7.73 -11.89
C LYS A 89 2.63 8.86 -11.93
N ASP A 90 1.89 9.05 -10.84
CA ASP A 90 0.86 10.11 -10.76
C ASP A 90 1.48 11.51 -10.81
N ARG A 91 2.64 11.69 -10.18
CA ARG A 91 3.43 12.93 -10.26
C ARG A 91 3.84 13.20 -11.71
N ASP A 92 4.35 12.20 -12.43
CA ASP A 92 4.83 12.36 -13.80
C ASP A 92 3.69 12.65 -14.77
N ILE A 93 2.53 12.00 -14.61
CA ILE A 93 1.31 12.31 -15.36
C ILE A 93 0.89 13.76 -15.12
N THR A 94 0.91 14.20 -13.86
CA THR A 94 0.52 15.56 -13.48
C THR A 94 1.51 16.59 -14.03
N ALA A 95 2.82 16.32 -13.95
CA ALA A 95 3.86 17.16 -14.52
C ALA A 95 3.70 17.32 -16.04
N ASN A 96 3.40 16.23 -16.74
CA ASN A 96 3.15 16.27 -18.19
C ASN A 96 1.90 17.08 -18.55
N LYS A 97 0.81 16.95 -17.77
CA LYS A 97 -0.39 17.80 -17.93
C LYS A 97 -0.08 19.27 -17.71
N PHE A 98 0.67 19.61 -16.66
CA PHE A 98 1.11 20.99 -16.40
C PHE A 98 1.95 21.55 -17.54
N LYS A 99 2.90 20.76 -18.06
CA LYS A 99 3.71 21.16 -19.21
C LYS A 99 2.85 21.46 -20.43
N HIS A 100 1.88 20.59 -20.74
CA HIS A 100 0.97 20.81 -21.86
C HIS A 100 0.15 22.10 -21.71
N VAL A 101 -0.38 22.37 -20.51
CA VAL A 101 -1.13 23.61 -20.23
C VAL A 101 -0.22 24.84 -20.36
N LEU A 102 1.02 24.77 -19.90
CA LEU A 102 1.99 25.86 -20.07
C LEU A 102 2.31 26.13 -21.54
N ASP A 103 2.50 25.07 -22.34
CA ASP A 103 2.74 25.20 -23.79
C ASP A 103 1.53 25.85 -24.48
N GLN A 104 0.29 25.44 -24.14
CA GLN A 104 -0.94 26.05 -24.65
C GLN A 104 -1.07 27.53 -24.24
N LEU A 105 -0.74 27.87 -23.00
CA LEU A 105 -0.77 29.26 -22.53
C LEU A 105 0.20 30.14 -23.31
N HIS A 106 1.41 29.63 -23.55
CA HIS A 106 2.42 30.36 -24.30
C HIS A 106 2.03 30.53 -25.79
N ASP A 107 1.38 29.54 -26.39
CA ASP A 107 0.82 29.68 -27.74
C ASP A 107 -0.30 30.73 -27.81
N LEU A 108 -1.20 30.76 -26.81
CA LEU A 108 -2.22 31.79 -26.70
C LEU A 108 -1.60 33.18 -26.47
N GLU A 109 -0.60 33.28 -25.60
CA GLU A 109 0.13 34.53 -25.33
C GLU A 109 0.77 35.10 -26.61
N ARG A 110 1.25 34.24 -27.51
CA ARG A 110 1.75 34.64 -28.85
C ARG A 110 0.64 35.10 -29.78
N GLN A 111 -0.55 34.49 -29.73
CA GLN A 111 -1.68 34.85 -30.62
C GLN A 111 -2.39 36.15 -30.20
N VAL A 112 -2.44 36.45 -28.90
CA VAL A 112 -3.08 37.66 -28.36
C VAL A 112 -2.60 38.96 -29.02
N PRO A 113 -1.29 39.26 -29.15
CA PRO A 113 -0.83 40.50 -29.78
C PRO A 113 -1.19 40.54 -31.28
N GLU A 114 -1.14 39.42 -32.00
CA GLU A 114 -1.51 39.37 -33.41
C GLU A 114 -3.01 39.68 -33.61
N LEU A 115 -3.86 39.10 -32.77
CA LEU A 115 -5.31 39.36 -32.81
C LEU A 115 -5.63 40.80 -32.40
N ARG A 116 -4.93 41.34 -31.40
CA ARG A 116 -5.06 42.76 -31.01
C ARG A 116 -4.68 43.68 -32.16
N LYS A 117 -3.55 43.42 -32.83
CA LYS A 117 -3.12 44.20 -34.00
C LYS A 117 -4.15 44.15 -35.12
N LYS A 118 -4.66 42.97 -35.47
CA LYS A 118 -5.72 42.81 -36.48
C LYS A 118 -7.00 43.59 -36.08
N ALA A 119 -7.38 43.56 -34.81
CA ALA A 119 -8.54 44.30 -34.32
C ALA A 119 -8.34 45.83 -34.41
N ASP A 120 -7.14 46.32 -34.10
CA ASP A 120 -6.80 47.74 -34.20
C ASP A 120 -6.73 48.20 -35.67
N ASP A 121 -6.19 47.38 -36.56
CA ASP A 121 -6.19 47.64 -38.01
C ASP A 121 -7.62 47.75 -38.55
N GLU A 122 -8.53 46.87 -38.15
CA GLU A 122 -9.94 46.92 -38.54
C GLU A 122 -10.68 48.13 -37.93
N ARG A 123 -10.38 48.51 -36.68
CA ARG A 123 -10.90 49.75 -36.08
C ARG A 123 -10.44 50.97 -36.86
N ALA A 124 -9.15 51.06 -37.21
CA ALA A 124 -8.61 52.18 -37.98
C ALA A 124 -9.24 52.29 -39.37
N LYS A 125 -9.43 51.16 -40.08
CA LYS A 125 -10.14 51.14 -41.37
C LYS A 125 -11.60 51.61 -41.22
N LYS A 126 -12.27 51.16 -40.16
CA LYS A 126 -13.66 51.57 -39.86
C LYS A 126 -13.73 53.07 -39.59
N GLU A 127 -12.85 53.61 -38.75
CA GLU A 127 -12.79 55.04 -38.47
C GLU A 127 -12.49 55.86 -39.73
N ALA A 128 -11.55 55.42 -40.57
CA ALA A 128 -11.27 56.06 -41.85
C ALA A 128 -12.49 56.08 -42.79
N ALA A 129 -13.23 54.96 -42.87
CA ALA A 129 -14.45 54.87 -43.66
C ALA A 129 -15.57 55.78 -43.11
N VAL A 130 -15.75 55.81 -41.78
CA VAL A 130 -16.73 56.70 -41.12
C VAL A 130 -16.38 58.16 -41.34
N ASN A 131 -15.12 58.55 -41.13
CA ASN A 131 -14.64 59.91 -41.37
C ASN A 131 -14.84 60.32 -42.83
N LYS A 132 -14.58 59.40 -43.78
CA LYS A 132 -14.80 59.69 -45.19
C LYS A 132 -16.28 59.86 -45.54
N LEU A 133 -17.15 59.02 -44.98
CA LEU A 133 -18.61 59.19 -45.13
C LEU A 133 -19.08 60.51 -44.53
N GLN A 134 -18.57 60.90 -43.36
CA GLN A 134 -18.89 62.18 -42.72
C GLN A 134 -18.44 63.37 -43.58
N GLU A 135 -17.27 63.30 -44.21
CA GLU A 135 -16.80 64.32 -45.16
C GLU A 135 -17.72 64.43 -46.38
N ILE A 136 -18.14 63.31 -46.98
CA ILE A 136 -19.05 63.28 -48.13
C ILE A 136 -20.42 63.86 -47.76
N VAL A 137 -20.94 63.53 -46.57
CA VAL A 137 -22.24 64.04 -46.08
C VAL A 137 -22.16 65.55 -45.77
N THR A 138 -21.04 66.01 -45.22
CA THR A 138 -20.85 67.43 -44.84
C THR A 138 -20.53 68.32 -46.06
N ASN A 139 -19.84 67.79 -47.08
CA ASN A 139 -19.44 68.50 -48.31
C ASN A 139 -19.84 67.75 -49.60
N PRO A 140 -21.14 67.54 -49.88
CA PRO A 140 -21.60 66.69 -50.97
C PRO A 140 -21.27 67.22 -52.39
N MET A 141 -21.00 68.51 -52.55
CA MET A 141 -20.69 69.11 -53.86
C MET A 141 -19.26 68.85 -54.37
N GLN A 142 -18.28 68.57 -53.49
CA GLN A 142 -16.89 68.33 -53.91
C GLN A 142 -16.57 66.85 -54.20
N HIS A 143 -17.37 65.92 -53.66
CA HIS A 143 -17.02 64.49 -53.63
C HIS A 143 -17.98 63.58 -54.42
N ASN A 144 -18.97 64.14 -55.13
CA ASN A 144 -19.97 63.39 -55.87
C ASN A 144 -19.45 62.94 -57.27
N PRO A 145 -19.22 61.63 -57.52
CA PRO A 145 -18.78 61.15 -58.82
C PRO A 145 -19.92 61.13 -59.87
N PHE A 146 -21.18 61.34 -59.46
CA PHE A 146 -22.34 61.29 -60.36
C PHE A 146 -22.44 62.48 -61.33
N TYR A 147 -21.63 63.53 -61.16
CA TYR A 147 -21.47 64.58 -62.18
C TYR A 147 -20.40 64.26 -63.23
N SER A 148 -19.63 63.18 -63.05
CA SER A 148 -18.65 62.70 -64.02
C SER A 148 -19.23 61.53 -64.83
N ARG A 149 -20.04 61.91 -65.82
CA ARG A 149 -20.31 61.26 -67.11
C ARG A 149 -20.11 59.72 -67.18
N PRO A 150 -21.18 58.93 -67.42
CA PRO A 150 -21.04 57.51 -67.70
C PRO A 150 -20.57 57.32 -69.14
N THR A 151 -19.37 56.78 -69.33
CA THR A 151 -18.90 56.26 -70.62
C THR A 151 -18.56 54.78 -70.51
N GLY A 152 -19.17 54.01 -71.40
CA GLY A 152 -18.55 52.82 -71.97
C GLY A 152 -18.97 51.51 -71.35
N GLY A 153 -19.74 50.73 -72.11
CA GLY A 153 -20.09 49.33 -71.87
C GLY A 153 -18.91 48.34 -71.84
N SER A 154 -17.69 48.78 -71.53
CA SER A 154 -16.50 47.93 -71.37
C SER A 154 -16.37 47.34 -69.95
N ARG A 155 -16.93 48.01 -68.92
CA ARG A 155 -16.86 47.54 -67.53
C ARG A 155 -17.60 46.22 -67.25
N ARG A 156 -18.54 45.82 -68.11
CA ARG A 156 -19.29 44.56 -67.92
C ARG A 156 -18.42 43.34 -68.23
N HIS A 157 -17.58 43.40 -69.26
CA HIS A 157 -16.73 42.26 -69.63
C HIS A 157 -15.60 42.00 -68.63
N ASP A 158 -14.98 43.07 -68.11
CA ASP A 158 -13.98 42.95 -67.03
C ASP A 158 -14.59 42.47 -65.72
N ARG A 159 -15.83 42.88 -65.41
CA ARG A 159 -16.56 42.40 -64.24
C ARG A 159 -16.85 40.91 -64.34
N ASP A 160 -17.36 40.43 -65.48
CA ASP A 160 -17.61 39.00 -65.71
C ASP A 160 -16.32 38.17 -65.63
N ARG A 161 -15.20 38.69 -66.14
CA ARG A 161 -13.89 38.03 -66.05
C ARG A 161 -13.38 37.95 -64.61
N ASN A 162 -13.55 39.02 -63.84
CA ASN A 162 -13.20 39.04 -62.42
C ASN A 162 -14.10 38.09 -61.60
N GLU A 163 -15.41 38.07 -61.86
CA GLU A 163 -16.36 37.17 -61.22
C GLU A 163 -16.01 35.69 -61.49
N ARG A 164 -15.68 35.33 -62.75
CA ARG A 164 -15.19 33.97 -63.08
C ARG A 164 -13.91 33.60 -62.34
N ASN A 165 -12.96 34.54 -62.20
CA ASN A 165 -11.71 34.29 -61.47
C ASN A 165 -11.96 34.11 -59.97
N VAL A 166 -12.90 34.86 -59.38
CA VAL A 166 -13.29 34.73 -57.97
C VAL A 166 -13.97 33.38 -57.75
N VAL A 167 -14.91 32.98 -58.62
CA VAL A 167 -15.56 31.67 -58.54
C VAL A 167 -14.53 30.55 -58.61
N ARG A 168 -13.57 30.60 -59.54
CA ARG A 168 -12.51 29.60 -59.65
C ARG A 168 -11.65 29.52 -58.38
N ARG A 169 -11.33 30.66 -57.75
CA ARG A 169 -10.58 30.69 -56.48
C ARG A 169 -11.41 30.12 -55.32
N LEU A 170 -12.70 30.44 -55.27
CA LEU A 170 -13.61 29.90 -54.25
C LEU A 170 -13.77 28.38 -54.40
N GLU A 171 -13.87 27.86 -55.62
CA GLU A 171 -13.89 26.42 -55.89
C GLU A 171 -12.59 25.73 -55.46
N GLN A 172 -11.44 26.34 -55.74
CA GLN A 172 -10.14 25.83 -55.28
C GLN A 172 -10.06 25.81 -53.75
N ALA A 173 -10.47 26.91 -53.09
CA ALA A 173 -10.49 26.99 -51.64
C ALA A 173 -11.45 25.96 -51.02
N LEU A 174 -12.63 25.77 -51.61
CA LEU A 174 -13.60 24.76 -51.19
C LEU A 174 -13.03 23.35 -51.32
N THR A 175 -12.32 23.05 -52.40
CA THR A 175 -11.68 21.74 -52.61
C THR A 175 -10.61 21.49 -51.55
N VAL A 176 -9.78 22.49 -51.25
CA VAL A 176 -8.76 22.40 -50.19
C VAL A 176 -9.39 22.20 -48.81
N GLU A 177 -10.44 22.95 -48.49
CA GLU A 177 -11.15 22.78 -47.20
C GLU A 177 -11.84 21.41 -47.10
N ARG A 178 -12.42 20.90 -48.19
CA ARG A 178 -12.95 19.53 -48.22
C ARG A 178 -11.85 18.50 -47.95
N MET A 179 -10.69 18.63 -48.58
CA MET A 179 -9.55 17.73 -48.34
C MET A 179 -9.07 17.79 -46.89
N LYS A 180 -8.97 18.99 -46.30
CA LYS A 180 -8.62 19.16 -44.88
C LYS A 180 -9.66 18.51 -43.97
N TYR A 181 -10.94 18.71 -44.25
CA TYR A 181 -12.02 18.11 -43.47
C TYR A 181 -11.97 16.58 -43.56
N THR A 182 -11.81 16.01 -44.75
CA THR A 182 -11.64 14.55 -44.91
C THR A 182 -10.42 14.04 -44.15
N LYS A 183 -9.30 14.78 -44.16
CA LYS A 183 -8.10 14.40 -43.40
C LYS A 183 -8.37 14.41 -41.89
N LEU A 184 -8.98 15.46 -41.38
CA LEU A 184 -9.36 15.58 -39.97
C LEU A 184 -10.35 14.49 -39.56
N GLN A 185 -11.29 14.14 -40.44
CA GLN A 185 -12.24 13.07 -40.20
C GLN A 185 -11.52 11.72 -40.08
N ASN A 186 -10.60 11.42 -41.00
CA ASN A 186 -9.80 10.18 -40.93
C ASN A 186 -8.93 10.15 -39.66
N GLU A 187 -8.28 11.26 -39.30
CA GLU A 187 -7.49 11.34 -38.05
C GLU A 187 -8.36 11.09 -36.81
N LYS A 188 -9.62 11.56 -36.82
CA LYS A 188 -10.58 11.30 -35.75
C LYS A 188 -11.05 9.85 -35.72
N ASP A 189 -11.29 9.26 -36.87
CA ASP A 189 -11.70 7.85 -36.97
C ASP A 189 -10.57 6.92 -36.49
N ASP A 190 -9.31 7.24 -36.82
CA ASP A 190 -8.12 6.53 -36.32
C ASP A 190 -7.97 6.67 -34.78
N GLU A 191 -8.17 7.88 -34.24
CA GLU A 191 -8.16 8.14 -32.80
C GLU A 191 -9.26 7.33 -32.08
N VAL A 192 -10.47 7.26 -32.66
CA VAL A 192 -11.55 6.43 -32.12
C VAL A 192 -11.21 4.94 -32.18
N ALA A 193 -10.59 4.47 -33.27
CA ALA A 193 -10.19 3.07 -33.41
C ALA A 193 -9.16 2.66 -32.34
N THR A 194 -8.15 3.49 -32.09
CA THR A 194 -7.14 3.25 -31.04
C THR A 194 -7.75 3.22 -29.64
N LEU A 195 -8.65 4.16 -29.32
CA LEU A 195 -9.36 4.16 -28.03
C LEU A 195 -10.24 2.92 -27.84
N LEU A 196 -10.89 2.42 -28.90
CA LEU A 196 -11.67 1.18 -28.84
C LEU A 196 -10.78 -0.04 -28.56
N GLU A 197 -9.58 -0.08 -29.13
CA GLU A 197 -8.62 -1.15 -28.89
C GLU A 197 -8.12 -1.15 -27.43
N ASP A 198 -7.82 0.03 -26.88
CA ASP A 198 -7.46 0.22 -25.46
C ASP A 198 -8.59 -0.19 -24.52
N ILE A 199 -9.84 0.19 -24.81
CA ILE A 199 -11.01 -0.24 -24.04
C ILE A 199 -11.13 -1.76 -24.04
N ASN A 200 -10.93 -2.41 -25.18
CA ASN A 200 -10.99 -3.87 -25.29
C ASN A 200 -9.85 -4.55 -24.52
N LYS A 201 -8.66 -3.95 -24.50
CA LYS A 201 -7.53 -4.42 -23.69
C LYS A 201 -7.85 -4.34 -22.20
N LEU A 202 -8.34 -3.20 -21.74
CA LEU A 202 -8.75 -3.00 -20.34
C LEU A 202 -9.88 -3.96 -19.93
N LYS A 203 -10.86 -4.20 -20.80
CA LYS A 203 -11.91 -5.20 -20.56
C LYS A 203 -11.33 -6.60 -20.36
N ARG A 204 -10.37 -7.01 -21.19
CA ARG A 204 -9.68 -8.31 -21.03
C ARG A 204 -8.89 -8.39 -19.73
N GLU A 205 -8.16 -7.35 -19.37
CA GLU A 205 -7.42 -7.29 -18.11
C GLU A 205 -8.37 -7.39 -16.90
N LEU A 206 -9.50 -6.68 -16.94
CA LEU A 206 -10.53 -6.79 -15.88
C LEU A 206 -11.10 -8.19 -15.76
N GLU A 207 -11.32 -8.89 -16.87
CA GLU A 207 -11.84 -10.27 -16.84
C GLU A 207 -10.81 -11.22 -16.21
N ILE A 208 -9.54 -11.11 -16.59
CA ILE A 208 -8.45 -11.90 -15.97
C ILE A 208 -8.39 -11.65 -14.46
N ARG A 209 -8.52 -10.39 -14.02
CA ARG A 209 -8.54 -10.06 -12.59
C ARG A 209 -9.77 -10.62 -11.88
N ARG A 210 -10.93 -10.69 -12.55
CA ARG A 210 -12.12 -11.34 -11.97
C ARG A 210 -11.90 -12.83 -11.79
N ASP A 211 -11.33 -13.50 -12.79
CA ASP A 211 -11.00 -14.92 -12.71
C ASP A 211 -10.00 -15.22 -11.57
N GLU A 212 -8.99 -14.36 -11.39
CA GLU A 212 -8.05 -14.44 -10.26
C GLU A 212 -8.78 -14.34 -8.91
N ILE A 213 -9.70 -13.39 -8.77
CA ILE A 213 -10.50 -13.21 -7.55
C ILE A 213 -11.37 -14.45 -7.30
N GLU A 214 -12.04 -14.98 -8.32
CA GLU A 214 -12.85 -16.20 -8.17
C GLU A 214 -12.01 -17.40 -7.76
N LYS A 215 -10.82 -17.56 -8.34
CA LYS A 215 -9.88 -18.61 -7.94
C LYS A 215 -9.45 -18.48 -6.48
N PHE A 216 -9.15 -17.27 -6.01
CA PHE A 216 -8.82 -17.05 -4.60
C PHE A 216 -10.01 -17.29 -3.67
N LYS A 217 -11.23 -16.92 -4.06
CA LYS A 217 -12.45 -17.25 -3.31
C LYS A 217 -12.64 -18.76 -3.18
N GLN A 218 -12.52 -19.51 -4.28
CA GLN A 218 -12.58 -20.98 -4.25
C GLN A 218 -11.47 -21.60 -3.38
N GLN A 219 -10.26 -21.03 -3.40
CA GLN A 219 -9.16 -21.49 -2.53
C GLN A 219 -9.43 -21.22 -1.04
N LEU A 220 -10.08 -20.10 -0.71
CA LEU A 220 -10.50 -19.81 0.65
C LEU A 220 -11.63 -20.74 1.11
N GLU A 221 -12.64 -20.96 0.27
CA GLU A 221 -13.76 -21.87 0.55
C GLU A 221 -13.30 -23.33 0.72
N SER A 222 -12.34 -23.79 -0.09
CA SER A 222 -11.76 -25.13 0.06
C SER A 222 -10.93 -25.28 1.34
N ARG A 223 -10.23 -24.23 1.79
CA ARG A 223 -9.51 -24.23 3.08
C ARG A 223 -10.49 -24.26 4.25
N THR A 224 -11.53 -23.42 4.24
CA THR A 224 -12.54 -23.42 5.30
C THR A 224 -13.35 -24.71 5.34
N SER A 225 -13.58 -25.38 4.20
CA SER A 225 -14.21 -26.71 4.19
C SER A 225 -13.29 -27.82 4.71
N ASN A 226 -11.97 -27.69 4.56
CA ASN A 226 -10.98 -28.67 5.03
C ASN A 226 -10.64 -28.50 6.52
N ASP A 227 -10.77 -27.29 7.07
CA ASP A 227 -10.55 -27.02 8.51
C ASP A 227 -11.76 -27.42 9.39
N ASN A 228 -12.93 -27.73 8.79
CA ASN A 228 -14.13 -28.16 9.52
C ASN A 228 -14.18 -29.65 9.92
N ILE A 229 -13.09 -30.42 9.78
CA ILE A 229 -13.03 -31.83 10.23
C ILE A 229 -12.01 -32.05 11.38
N SER A 230 -11.26 -31.05 11.82
CA SER A 230 -10.33 -31.25 12.94
C SER A 230 -10.11 -30.00 13.76
N SER A 231 -11.06 -29.64 14.63
CA SER A 231 -10.71 -29.01 15.91
C SER A 231 -11.79 -29.30 16.94
N ILE A 232 -11.35 -30.06 17.94
CA ILE A 232 -11.95 -30.27 19.25
C ILE A 232 -12.45 -28.94 19.86
N ALA A 233 -13.56 -29.03 20.58
CA ALA A 233 -14.14 -27.95 21.36
C ALA A 233 -13.10 -27.32 22.31
N GLU A 234 -12.90 -26.01 22.19
CA GLU A 234 -12.57 -25.17 23.33
C GLU A 234 -13.66 -24.11 23.42
N GLU A 235 -14.48 -24.28 24.45
CA GLU A 235 -15.40 -23.27 24.97
C GLU A 235 -14.57 -22.04 25.36
N VAL A 236 -14.66 -20.97 24.57
CA VAL A 236 -14.22 -19.64 25.00
C VAL A 236 -15.47 -18.81 25.23
N ASP A 237 -15.74 -18.70 26.53
CA ASP A 237 -16.70 -17.88 27.27
C ASP A 237 -17.03 -16.52 26.60
N ASP A 238 -18.31 -16.31 26.28
CA ASP A 238 -18.90 -15.11 25.66
C ASP A 238 -19.24 -14.03 26.72
N ASP A 239 -18.31 -13.73 27.63
CA ASP A 239 -18.51 -12.74 28.71
C ASP A 239 -17.52 -11.55 28.69
N SER A 240 -16.72 -11.40 27.61
CA SER A 240 -15.65 -10.39 27.51
C SER A 240 -16.03 -9.11 26.73
N LYS A 241 -17.26 -8.60 26.87
CA LYS A 241 -17.76 -7.47 26.05
C LYS A 241 -17.74 -6.07 26.68
N ASP A 242 -17.16 -5.86 27.86
CA ASP A 242 -17.24 -4.55 28.56
C ASP A 242 -15.91 -3.83 28.86
N TYR A 243 -14.76 -4.38 28.44
CA TYR A 243 -13.45 -3.78 28.75
C TYR A 243 -12.61 -3.68 27.48
N LEU A 244 -12.41 -2.46 26.98
CA LEU A 244 -11.47 -2.21 25.90
C LEU A 244 -10.06 -2.10 26.50
N GLU A 245 -9.25 -3.13 26.28
CA GLU A 245 -7.86 -3.20 26.75
C GLU A 245 -6.89 -2.95 25.60
N SER A 246 -5.91 -2.07 25.80
CA SER A 246 -4.87 -1.76 24.82
C SER A 246 -3.55 -1.42 25.49
N TRP A 247 -2.44 -1.83 24.91
CA TRP A 247 -1.13 -1.39 25.35
C TRP A 247 -0.84 0.03 24.88
N VAL A 248 -0.40 0.90 25.78
CA VAL A 248 -0.04 2.29 25.48
C VAL A 248 1.38 2.55 25.98
N GLN A 249 2.14 3.37 25.24
CA GLN A 249 3.44 3.85 25.71
C GLN A 249 3.28 5.23 26.34
N THR A 250 3.63 5.35 27.61
CA THR A 250 3.60 6.62 28.35
C THR A 250 5.03 7.06 28.70
N PRO A 251 5.32 8.37 28.74
CA PRO A 251 6.65 8.85 29.09
C PRO A 251 6.93 8.54 30.57
N LYS A 252 8.14 8.04 30.89
CA LYS A 252 8.52 7.76 32.29
C LYS A 252 8.62 9.04 33.13
N LYS A 253 9.11 10.13 32.53
CA LYS A 253 9.29 11.48 33.11
C LYS A 253 9.21 12.53 31.99
N SER A 254 9.17 13.82 32.34
CA SER A 254 9.09 14.93 31.38
C SER A 254 10.23 14.95 30.34
N ASN A 255 11.44 14.53 30.71
CA ASN A 255 12.57 14.42 29.77
C ASN A 255 12.64 13.02 29.12
N ILE A 256 11.96 12.87 27.98
CA ILE A 256 11.83 11.59 27.27
C ILE A 256 13.16 11.12 26.67
N GLN A 257 14.05 12.04 26.26
CA GLN A 257 15.35 11.69 25.68
C GLN A 257 16.26 10.94 26.66
N LYS A 258 16.16 11.23 27.96
CA LYS A 258 17.00 10.60 28.99
C LYS A 258 16.36 9.35 29.61
N TYR A 259 15.04 9.31 29.76
CA TYR A 259 14.35 8.27 30.55
C TYR A 259 13.50 7.31 29.70
N GLY A 260 13.25 7.63 28.44
CA GLY A 260 12.53 6.78 27.50
C GLY A 260 11.05 6.59 27.81
N TRP A 261 10.46 5.63 27.12
CA TRP A 261 9.04 5.26 27.20
C TRP A 261 8.83 4.04 28.10
N LYS A 262 7.69 3.96 28.78
CA LYS A 262 7.23 2.75 29.46
C LYS A 262 5.96 2.23 28.78
N LYS A 263 5.88 0.92 28.61
CA LYS A 263 4.66 0.25 28.13
C LYS A 263 3.75 0.04 29.34
N GLN A 264 2.51 0.48 29.24
CA GLN A 264 1.48 0.34 30.27
C GLN A 264 0.22 -0.25 29.63
N LEU A 265 -0.51 -1.07 30.39
CA LEU A 265 -1.79 -1.62 29.95
C LEU A 265 -2.87 -0.58 30.23
N ALA A 266 -3.56 -0.12 29.19
CA ALA A 266 -4.68 0.79 29.29
C ALA A 266 -5.99 0.01 29.23
N VAL A 267 -6.84 0.19 30.23
CA VAL A 267 -8.15 -0.44 30.35
C VAL A 267 -9.20 0.65 30.46
N LEU A 268 -10.18 0.62 29.56
CA LEU A 268 -11.32 1.53 29.62
C LEU A 268 -12.45 0.88 30.44
N LYS A 269 -12.89 1.53 31.52
CA LYS A 269 -13.97 1.05 32.38
C LYS A 269 -14.86 2.21 32.83
N LYS A 270 -16.16 2.18 32.49
CA LYS A 270 -17.17 3.17 32.95
C LYS A 270 -16.71 4.63 32.80
N ASN A 271 -16.34 5.05 31.59
CA ASN A 271 -15.79 6.39 31.26
C ASN A 271 -14.48 6.76 31.98
N ARG A 272 -13.74 5.78 32.47
CA ARG A 272 -12.39 5.99 33.03
C ARG A 272 -11.36 5.21 32.26
N LEU A 273 -10.27 5.87 31.91
CA LEU A 273 -9.07 5.24 31.40
C LEU A 273 -8.13 4.91 32.56
N LEU A 274 -7.87 3.63 32.77
CA LEU A 274 -7.01 3.10 33.82
C LEU A 274 -5.70 2.58 33.20
N LEU A 275 -4.56 3.03 33.70
CA LEU A 275 -3.24 2.59 33.22
C LEU A 275 -2.53 1.75 34.29
N TYR A 276 -2.18 0.50 33.95
CA TYR A 276 -1.48 -0.46 34.79
C TYR A 276 -0.03 -0.66 34.29
N ASN A 277 0.91 -0.99 35.18
CA ASN A 277 2.29 -1.30 34.76
C ASN A 277 2.41 -2.75 34.25
N SER A 278 1.57 -3.66 34.75
CA SER A 278 1.54 -5.08 34.40
C SER A 278 0.11 -5.62 34.45
N GLU A 279 -0.18 -6.68 33.70
CA GLU A 279 -1.47 -7.39 33.71
C GLU A 279 -1.83 -7.95 35.10
N LYS A 280 -0.82 -8.19 35.94
CA LYS A 280 -1.01 -8.73 37.29
C LYS A 280 -1.27 -7.66 38.35
N ASP A 281 -1.15 -6.39 38.00
CA ASP A 281 -1.33 -5.29 38.95
C ASP A 281 -2.82 -5.07 39.21
N GLN A 282 -3.25 -5.24 40.46
CA GLN A 282 -4.64 -5.01 40.86
C GLN A 282 -4.99 -3.52 41.02
N GLN A 283 -3.99 -2.63 40.99
CA GLN A 283 -4.15 -1.19 41.19
C GLN A 283 -3.64 -0.40 39.98
N ALA A 284 -4.49 0.49 39.47
CA ALA A 284 -4.11 1.39 38.38
C ALA A 284 -3.15 2.47 38.88
N VAL A 285 -2.12 2.75 38.09
CA VAL A 285 -1.10 3.77 38.38
C VAL A 285 -1.60 5.16 38.02
N ILE A 286 -2.42 5.26 36.98
CA ILE A 286 -3.02 6.51 36.51
C ILE A 286 -4.47 6.23 36.18
N SER A 287 -5.37 7.10 36.66
CA SER A 287 -6.79 7.11 36.33
C SER A 287 -7.15 8.45 35.71
N ILE A 288 -7.71 8.44 34.50
CA ILE A 288 -8.17 9.64 33.78
C ILE A 288 -9.67 9.49 33.57
N ASP A 289 -10.45 10.47 34.04
CA ASP A 289 -11.88 10.57 33.73
C ASP A 289 -12.04 11.12 32.30
N ILE A 290 -12.86 10.46 31.49
CA ILE A 290 -13.23 10.90 30.15
C ILE A 290 -14.65 11.47 30.24
N GLU A 291 -14.76 12.80 30.20
CA GLU A 291 -16.03 13.52 30.05
C GLU A 291 -16.62 13.38 28.65
#